data_AF-A0A3M1J9E7-F1
#
_entry.id   AF-A0A3M1J9E7-F1
#
_cell.length_a   1.000
_cell.length_b   1.000
_cell.length_c   1.000
_cell.angle_alpha   90.00
_cell.angle_beta   90.00
_cell.angle_gamma   90.00
#
_symmetry.space_group_name_H-M   'P 1'
#
loop_
_entity.id
_entity.type
_entity.pdbx_description
1 polymer ?
#
loop_
_entity_poly.entity_id
_entity_poly.type
_entity_poly.pdbx_seq_one_letter_code
_entity_poly.pdbx_strand_id
1 'polypeptide(L)'
;MTTTTRQKPATRARGKNPALALKVVGPAPHAVQDTDNKLPAAMLSGKEILEYQLDIWQRTVLFWDALRQRANNMLEHERAGLPPLLDFKYETVLDARRFAHPANYALLRITEIGEDCWDDCVDPDKPPVIVVDPRAGHGPGIGGFKRDSEVGMALHEGHPVYFVIFFPEPAPGQTLADVLHALRRFVEEVARRHPGESPVLYGNCQAGWAVTLLSADCEGLAGPAVLNGSPLSYWAGESGVNPMRVSGGLLGGAWLAHLSADLGDGRFDGAWLAQNFENLKPEKAIWEKYAHLFHKVDSERERFLEFERWWNGFYFLSREEIVAIVENLFIGNKLERGLMRICHGCVADLRRIQNPLIVFASYGDNITPPHQALGWIPAVYQDTDDLKRAGQRIVYLTNPHVGHLGIFVSAKVARLEHRAILESLDEIEALKPGLYEMQIDNPTGDPDCHKPQFTVRFEERQVEELSFPQQTEAFERVRAVSEASEAFYRTFVSPWVKATTSPWTAEALKWLHPMRTSRYLFSESFNPWMRAVALIAETVAEKRTPLPDDHPLLEQEREIIGRISEAAERVRKLRDVGYEQAFNLLYGHGALVNAAWLDSGGERSDAG
;
A
#
# COMPACT_ATOMS: atom_id res chain seq x y z
N MET A 1 -27.80 75.40 16.34
CA MET A 1 -26.39 75.15 16.72
C MET A 1 -25.78 74.37 15.56
N THR A 2 -24.76 74.80 14.79
CA THR A 2 -23.38 75.27 15.13
C THR A 2 -22.61 74.18 15.90
N THR A 3 -21.41 73.70 15.52
CA THR A 3 -20.40 74.05 14.47
C THR A 3 -19.31 72.93 14.46
N THR A 4 -18.50 72.57 13.45
CA THR A 4 -18.18 73.05 12.07
C THR A 4 -17.71 71.86 11.17
N THR A 5 -17.78 71.99 9.84
CA THR A 5 -17.34 71.04 8.78
C THR A 5 -15.82 70.81 8.65
N ARG A 6 -15.39 69.62 8.18
CA ARG A 6 -14.25 69.32 7.25
C ARG A 6 -14.08 67.78 7.08
N GLN A 7 -13.60 67.18 5.97
CA GLN A 7 -13.55 67.57 4.54
C GLN A 7 -13.43 66.30 3.67
N LYS A 8 -13.91 66.32 2.42
CA LYS A 8 -13.80 65.21 1.41
C LYS A 8 -12.42 65.24 0.70
N PRO A 9 -11.93 64.14 0.07
CA PRO A 9 -12.51 63.61 -1.18
C PRO A 9 -12.44 62.07 -1.34
N ALA A 10 -12.79 61.56 -2.53
CA ALA A 10 -12.72 60.16 -2.92
C ALA A 10 -12.22 60.02 -4.38
N THR A 11 -11.51 58.92 -4.70
CA THR A 11 -11.23 58.50 -6.09
C THR A 11 -10.91 57.01 -6.21
N ARG A 12 -11.18 56.45 -7.40
CA ARG A 12 -10.78 55.09 -7.83
C ARG A 12 -9.26 54.98 -8.04
N ALA A 13 -8.71 53.78 -7.86
CA ALA A 13 -7.52 53.31 -8.60
C ALA A 13 -7.55 51.79 -8.79
N ARG A 14 -6.82 51.26 -9.80
CA ARG A 14 -6.71 49.84 -10.12
C ARG A 14 -5.44 49.21 -9.49
N GLY A 15 -5.54 48.02 -8.92
CA GLY A 15 -4.51 46.96 -9.03
C GLY A 15 -5.14 45.81 -9.84
N LYS A 16 -4.50 45.16 -10.82
CA LYS A 16 -3.18 44.51 -10.84
C LYS A 16 -3.02 43.44 -9.77
N ASN A 17 -3.46 42.22 -10.08
CA ASN A 17 -2.96 41.01 -9.41
C ASN A 17 -1.48 40.83 -9.79
N PRO A 18 -0.55 40.74 -8.83
CA PRO A 18 0.65 39.93 -9.00
C PRO A 18 0.26 38.44 -8.87
N ALA A 19 1.01 37.55 -9.51
CA ALA A 19 0.81 36.12 -9.33
C ALA A 19 1.17 35.72 -7.89
N LEU A 20 0.28 34.97 -7.22
CA LEU A 20 0.54 34.36 -5.93
C LEU A 20 1.42 33.12 -6.12
N ALA A 21 2.72 33.35 -6.32
CA ALA A 21 3.70 32.31 -6.07
C ALA A 21 3.64 31.97 -4.57
N LEU A 22 3.09 30.80 -4.22
CA LEU A 22 3.08 30.33 -2.85
C LEU A 22 4.53 30.23 -2.37
N LYS A 23 4.89 31.06 -1.39
CA LYS A 23 6.11 30.83 -0.63
C LYS A 23 5.95 29.51 0.11
N VAL A 24 6.77 28.52 -0.27
CA VAL A 24 7.10 27.42 0.63
C VAL A 24 7.63 28.05 1.90
N VAL A 25 6.86 27.97 2.99
CA VAL A 25 7.32 28.34 4.32
C VAL A 25 8.23 27.20 4.76
N GLY A 26 9.51 27.31 4.41
CA GLY A 26 10.54 26.48 5.01
C GLY A 26 10.48 26.61 6.54
N PRO A 27 10.83 25.55 7.30
CA PRO A 27 10.76 25.59 8.75
C PRO A 27 11.51 26.82 9.28
N ALA A 28 10.90 27.50 10.25
CA ALA A 28 11.49 28.69 10.84
C ALA A 28 12.91 28.36 11.32
N PRO A 29 13.92 29.23 11.09
CA PRO A 29 15.26 28.96 11.56
C PRO A 29 15.22 28.87 13.08
N HIS A 30 15.38 27.65 13.61
CA HIS A 30 15.60 27.44 15.04
C HIS A 30 16.79 28.30 15.43
N ALA A 31 16.56 29.28 16.30
CA ALA A 31 17.63 30.09 16.83
C ALA A 31 18.60 29.14 17.53
N VAL A 32 19.85 29.10 17.04
CA VAL A 32 20.94 28.40 17.72
C VAL A 32 21.22 29.19 19.00
N GLN A 33 20.45 28.89 20.04
CA GLN A 33 20.82 29.24 21.40
C GLN A 33 22.06 28.41 21.72
N ASP A 34 23.19 29.10 21.82
CA ASP A 34 24.48 28.52 22.10
C ASP A 34 24.51 28.06 23.57
N THR A 35 23.89 26.92 23.83
CA THR A 35 23.73 26.32 25.16
C THR A 35 24.97 25.54 25.56
N ASP A 36 26.13 26.21 25.48
CA ASP A 36 27.43 25.70 25.93
C ASP A 36 27.53 25.72 27.46
N ASN A 37 26.60 24.99 28.08
CA ASN A 37 26.50 24.75 29.51
C ASN A 37 26.02 23.31 29.75
N LYS A 38 26.69 22.35 29.10
CA LYS A 38 26.57 20.94 29.46
C LYS A 38 27.03 20.79 30.91
N LEU A 39 26.10 20.41 31.79
CA LEU A 39 26.45 19.88 33.10
C LEU A 39 27.53 18.79 32.91
N PRO A 40 28.54 18.70 33.81
CA PRO A 40 29.53 17.64 33.72
C PRO A 40 28.80 16.31 33.76
N ALA A 41 29.16 15.39 32.85
CA ALA A 41 28.56 14.07 32.80
C ALA A 41 28.67 13.43 34.19
N ALA A 42 27.52 13.27 34.86
CA ALA A 42 27.47 12.65 36.17
C ALA A 42 28.07 11.24 36.01
N MET A 43 29.08 10.93 36.83
CA MET A 43 29.68 9.60 36.79
C MET A 43 28.63 8.60 37.27
N LEU A 44 28.00 7.93 36.29
CA LEU A 44 27.03 6.86 36.51
C LEU A 44 27.58 5.91 37.57
N SER A 45 26.82 5.72 38.63
CA SER A 45 27.22 4.82 39.70
C SER A 45 27.32 3.40 39.17
N GLY A 46 28.17 2.58 39.81
CA GLY A 46 28.21 1.15 39.51
C GLY A 46 26.85 0.46 39.70
N LYS A 47 25.93 1.06 40.47
CA LYS A 47 24.55 0.56 40.63
C LYS A 47 23.71 0.81 39.37
N GLU A 48 23.64 2.03 38.87
CA GLU A 48 22.88 2.38 37.65
C GLU A 48 23.36 1.59 36.42
N ILE A 49 24.68 1.35 36.33
CA ILE A 49 25.27 0.51 35.29
C ILE A 49 24.83 -0.96 35.42
N LEU A 50 24.78 -1.51 36.64
CA LEU A 50 24.32 -2.89 36.87
C LEU A 50 22.80 -3.05 36.65
N GLU A 51 22.01 -2.06 37.05
CA GLU A 51 20.56 -2.06 36.81
C GLU A 51 20.23 -1.98 35.31
N TYR A 52 20.99 -1.19 34.53
CA TYR A 52 20.89 -1.17 33.08
C TYR A 52 21.39 -2.45 32.39
N GLN A 53 22.45 -3.09 32.90
CA GLN A 53 22.90 -4.39 32.39
C GLN A 53 21.84 -5.49 32.63
N LEU A 54 21.17 -5.47 33.79
CA LEU A 54 20.06 -6.37 34.07
C LEU A 54 18.86 -6.08 33.17
N ASP A 55 18.47 -4.81 33.01
CA ASP A 55 17.37 -4.40 32.13
C ASP A 55 17.61 -4.79 30.65
N ILE A 56 18.80 -4.54 30.10
CA ILE A 56 19.16 -5.01 28.75
C ILE A 56 19.06 -6.53 28.64
N TRP A 57 19.55 -7.28 29.64
CA TRP A 57 19.48 -8.74 29.61
C TRP A 57 18.04 -9.24 29.65
N GLN A 58 17.20 -8.65 30.50
CA GLN A 58 15.76 -8.96 30.56
C GLN A 58 15.06 -8.65 29.22
N ARG A 59 15.25 -7.42 28.69
CA ARG A 59 14.65 -7.02 27.41
C ARG A 59 15.15 -7.87 26.24
N THR A 60 16.41 -8.31 26.28
CA THR A 60 16.99 -9.24 25.29
C THR A 60 16.24 -10.57 25.32
N VAL A 61 16.12 -11.22 26.49
CA VAL A 61 15.41 -12.51 26.60
C VAL A 61 13.96 -12.39 26.08
N LEU A 62 13.23 -11.36 26.50
CA LEU A 62 11.84 -11.14 26.06
C LEU A 62 11.73 -10.85 24.56
N PHE A 63 12.68 -10.12 23.98
CA PHE A 63 12.76 -9.87 22.54
C PHE A 63 12.99 -11.16 21.74
N TRP A 64 13.96 -11.99 22.13
CA TRP A 64 14.21 -13.28 21.48
C TRP A 64 13.00 -14.23 21.63
N ASP A 65 12.28 -14.16 22.74
CA ASP A 65 11.05 -14.94 22.94
C ASP A 65 9.88 -14.42 22.09
N ALA A 66 9.73 -13.10 21.91
CA ALA A 66 8.77 -12.55 20.96
C ALA A 66 9.07 -13.00 19.52
N LEU A 67 10.35 -13.08 19.12
CA LEU A 67 10.72 -13.61 17.79
C LEU A 67 10.48 -15.12 17.66
N ARG A 68 10.61 -15.90 18.74
CA ARG A 68 10.19 -17.31 18.81
C ARG A 68 8.68 -17.47 18.65
N GLN A 69 7.90 -16.70 19.41
CA GLN A 69 6.44 -16.69 19.33
C GLN A 69 5.97 -16.34 17.92
N ARG A 70 6.54 -15.29 17.31
CA ARG A 70 6.30 -14.93 15.89
C ARG A 70 6.52 -16.10 14.94
N ALA A 71 7.63 -16.83 15.10
CA ALA A 71 7.98 -17.97 14.25
C ALA A 71 7.07 -19.19 14.47
N ASN A 72 6.66 -19.45 15.72
CA ASN A 72 5.71 -20.52 16.05
C ASN A 72 4.30 -20.18 15.51
N ASN A 73 3.80 -18.96 15.75
CA ASN A 73 2.53 -18.47 15.21
C ASN A 73 2.45 -18.61 13.68
N MET A 74 3.54 -18.29 12.98
CA MET A 74 3.65 -18.43 11.52
C MET A 74 3.56 -19.91 11.07
N LEU A 75 4.22 -20.84 11.78
CA LEU A 75 4.12 -22.28 11.50
C LEU A 75 2.75 -22.87 11.85
N GLU A 76 2.12 -22.40 12.92
CA GLU A 76 0.78 -22.83 13.31
C GLU A 76 -0.27 -22.34 12.32
N HIS A 77 -0.11 -21.11 11.80
CA HIS A 77 -0.95 -20.55 10.74
C HIS A 77 -0.79 -21.33 9.42
N GLU A 78 0.43 -21.69 9.01
CA GLU A 78 0.64 -22.59 7.86
C GLU A 78 0.03 -23.99 8.09
N ARG A 79 0.22 -24.58 9.28
CA ARG A 79 -0.37 -25.90 9.63
C ARG A 79 -1.90 -25.89 9.65
N ALA A 80 -2.52 -24.75 9.98
CA ALA A 80 -3.96 -24.54 9.89
C ALA A 80 -4.46 -24.35 8.45
N GLY A 81 -3.57 -24.37 7.44
CA GLY A 81 -3.90 -24.16 6.03
C GLY A 81 -4.03 -22.69 5.63
N LEU A 82 -3.46 -21.76 6.41
CA LEU A 82 -3.55 -20.31 6.23
C LEU A 82 -5.02 -19.83 6.04
N PRO A 83 -5.86 -19.90 7.09
CA PRO A 83 -7.20 -19.28 7.08
C PRO A 83 -7.10 -17.75 6.94
N PRO A 84 -8.16 -17.05 6.47
CA PRO A 84 -8.18 -15.59 6.44
C PRO A 84 -8.13 -15.02 7.87
N LEU A 85 -7.43 -13.89 8.04
CA LEU A 85 -7.23 -13.26 9.35
C LEU A 85 -8.23 -12.11 9.55
N LEU A 86 -9.46 -12.46 9.93
CA LEU A 86 -10.54 -11.50 10.26
C LEU A 86 -10.86 -11.55 11.77
N ASP A 87 -11.14 -10.41 12.39
CA ASP A 87 -11.64 -10.32 13.79
C ASP A 87 -13.17 -10.52 13.89
N PHE A 88 -13.78 -11.04 12.82
CA PHE A 88 -15.21 -11.09 12.59
C PHE A 88 -15.67 -12.53 12.28
N LYS A 89 -16.88 -12.89 12.69
CA LYS A 89 -17.49 -14.15 12.22
C LYS A 89 -18.09 -13.97 10.84
N TYR A 90 -18.08 -15.04 10.04
CA TYR A 90 -18.52 -15.00 8.65
C TYR A 90 -19.06 -16.35 8.16
N GLU A 91 -19.88 -16.31 7.11
CA GLU A 91 -20.23 -17.47 6.28
C GLU A 91 -19.64 -17.34 4.87
N THR A 92 -19.38 -18.46 4.20
CA THR A 92 -18.97 -18.45 2.78
C THR A 92 -20.20 -18.47 1.87
N VAL A 93 -20.39 -17.40 1.10
CA VAL A 93 -21.51 -17.21 0.17
C VAL A 93 -21.23 -17.86 -1.19
N LEU A 94 -20.02 -17.67 -1.72
CA LEU A 94 -19.55 -18.27 -2.98
C LEU A 94 -18.08 -18.69 -2.88
N ASP A 95 -17.74 -19.83 -3.47
CA ASP A 95 -16.38 -20.38 -3.57
C ASP A 95 -16.02 -20.52 -5.06
N ALA A 96 -15.22 -19.60 -5.59
CA ALA A 96 -14.93 -19.51 -7.02
C ALA A 96 -14.09 -20.68 -7.55
N ARG A 97 -13.48 -21.49 -6.66
CA ARG A 97 -12.80 -22.74 -7.06
C ARG A 97 -13.77 -23.78 -7.61
N ARG A 98 -15.08 -23.58 -7.40
CA ARG A 98 -16.18 -24.44 -7.87
C ARG A 98 -16.88 -23.89 -9.11
N PHE A 99 -16.37 -22.81 -9.71
CA PHE A 99 -16.93 -22.22 -10.93
C PHE A 99 -16.44 -22.97 -12.18
N ALA A 100 -17.13 -22.79 -13.31
CA ALA A 100 -16.72 -23.37 -14.60
C ALA A 100 -15.34 -22.89 -15.07
N HIS A 101 -14.97 -21.67 -14.67
CA HIS A 101 -13.63 -21.11 -14.73
C HIS A 101 -13.15 -20.90 -13.28
N PRO A 102 -12.35 -21.82 -12.70
CA PRO A 102 -11.96 -21.74 -11.31
C PRO A 102 -11.01 -20.59 -11.01
N ALA A 103 -11.30 -19.85 -9.93
CA ALA A 103 -10.36 -18.91 -9.32
C ALA A 103 -10.26 -19.18 -7.82
N ASN A 104 -9.09 -18.93 -7.21
CA ASN A 104 -8.85 -19.15 -5.78
C ASN A 104 -9.51 -18.12 -4.85
N TYR A 105 -10.62 -17.51 -5.25
CA TYR A 105 -11.32 -16.48 -4.48
C TYR A 105 -12.61 -17.01 -3.85
N ALA A 106 -13.07 -16.37 -2.77
CA ALA A 106 -14.37 -16.63 -2.18
C ALA A 106 -15.02 -15.34 -1.64
N LEU A 107 -16.34 -15.27 -1.75
CA LEU A 107 -17.17 -14.23 -1.15
C LEU A 107 -17.62 -14.70 0.23
N LEU A 108 -17.35 -13.89 1.24
CA LEU A 108 -17.86 -14.05 2.60
C LEU A 108 -18.96 -13.02 2.88
N ARG A 109 -19.98 -13.40 3.66
CA ARG A 109 -20.85 -12.46 4.36
C ARG A 109 -20.38 -12.41 5.81
N ILE A 110 -20.13 -11.21 6.34
CA ILE A 110 -19.84 -11.04 7.76
C ILE A 110 -21.14 -11.25 8.56
N THR A 111 -21.07 -11.80 9.77
CA THR A 111 -22.29 -12.16 10.54
C THR A 111 -22.31 -11.62 11.96
N GLU A 112 -21.17 -11.41 12.61
CA GLU A 112 -21.11 -10.89 13.98
C GLU A 112 -19.78 -10.14 14.26
N ILE A 113 -19.84 -9.09 15.10
CA ILE A 113 -18.69 -8.42 15.71
C ILE A 113 -18.67 -8.72 17.23
N GLY A 114 -17.91 -9.73 17.66
CA GLY A 114 -17.83 -10.07 19.08
C GLY A 114 -19.13 -10.62 19.65
N GLU A 115 -19.97 -9.75 20.22
CA GLU A 115 -21.33 -10.08 20.72
C GLU A 115 -22.43 -9.44 19.85
N ASP A 116 -22.10 -8.45 19.02
CA ASP A 116 -23.03 -7.71 18.16
C ASP A 116 -23.36 -8.54 16.91
N CYS A 117 -24.66 -8.78 16.67
CA CYS A 117 -25.14 -9.73 15.65
C CYS A 117 -25.76 -9.01 14.43
N TRP A 118 -25.48 -9.50 13.22
CA TRP A 118 -25.94 -8.91 11.95
C TRP A 118 -27.43 -8.53 11.92
N ASP A 119 -28.30 -9.42 12.41
CA ASP A 119 -29.76 -9.23 12.37
C ASP A 119 -30.26 -8.06 13.26
N ASP A 120 -29.45 -7.60 14.22
CA ASP A 120 -29.71 -6.44 15.08
C ASP A 120 -28.90 -5.19 14.67
N CYS A 121 -27.88 -5.34 13.82
CA CYS A 121 -26.85 -4.30 13.58
C CYS A 121 -26.80 -3.73 12.16
N VAL A 122 -27.39 -4.38 11.14
CA VAL A 122 -27.43 -3.83 9.78
C VAL A 122 -28.82 -3.38 9.36
N ASP A 123 -28.88 -2.32 8.58
CA ASP A 123 -30.07 -1.84 7.88
C ASP A 123 -30.12 -2.51 6.48
N PRO A 124 -31.11 -3.38 6.19
CA PRO A 124 -31.22 -4.05 4.90
C PRO A 124 -31.50 -3.10 3.72
N ASP A 125 -32.00 -1.88 4.01
CA ASP A 125 -32.29 -0.87 2.99
C ASP A 125 -31.06 0.06 2.73
N LYS A 126 -29.91 -0.18 3.38
CA LYS A 126 -28.63 0.49 3.08
C LYS A 126 -27.80 -0.24 2.02
N PRO A 127 -27.00 0.49 1.22
CA PRO A 127 -26.20 -0.13 0.17
C PRO A 127 -25.12 -1.06 0.74
N PRO A 128 -25.03 -2.31 0.27
CA PRO A 128 -24.11 -3.31 0.82
C PRO A 128 -22.66 -2.99 0.45
N VAL A 129 -21.75 -3.11 1.41
CA VAL A 129 -20.32 -2.83 1.21
C VAL A 129 -19.58 -4.13 0.96
N ILE A 130 -18.78 -4.20 -0.11
CA ILE A 130 -17.92 -5.33 -0.43
C ILE A 130 -16.46 -4.89 -0.31
N VAL A 131 -15.77 -5.35 0.74
CA VAL A 131 -14.33 -5.09 0.92
C VAL A 131 -13.51 -6.14 0.17
N VAL A 132 -12.57 -5.68 -0.65
CA VAL A 132 -11.71 -6.51 -1.49
C VAL A 132 -10.24 -6.21 -1.17
N ASP A 133 -9.53 -7.26 -0.75
CA ASP A 133 -8.21 -7.15 -0.14
C ASP A 133 -7.05 -7.30 -1.16
N PRO A 134 -5.87 -6.68 -0.92
CA PRO A 134 -4.76 -6.73 -1.85
C PRO A 134 -4.04 -8.07 -1.79
N ARG A 135 -3.94 -8.77 -2.93
CA ARG A 135 -3.10 -9.97 -3.10
C ARG A 135 -1.61 -9.62 -3.30
N ALA A 136 -1.15 -8.62 -2.55
CA ALA A 136 0.21 -8.08 -2.59
C ALA A 136 1.23 -8.99 -1.88
N GLY A 137 1.16 -10.29 -2.19
CA GLY A 137 1.98 -11.37 -1.63
C GLY A 137 1.61 -11.86 -0.24
N HIS A 138 0.82 -11.07 0.50
CA HIS A 138 0.24 -11.44 1.80
C HIS A 138 -1.14 -12.09 1.64
N GLY A 139 -1.63 -12.73 2.70
CA GLY A 139 -2.98 -13.27 2.78
C GLY A 139 -4.07 -12.21 2.97
N PRO A 140 -5.35 -12.59 2.79
CA PRO A 140 -6.49 -11.72 3.02
C PRO A 140 -6.82 -11.59 4.52
N GLY A 141 -7.49 -10.49 4.83
CA GLY A 141 -7.97 -10.11 6.15
C GLY A 141 -7.59 -8.68 6.55
N ILE A 142 -6.74 -7.96 5.80
CA ILE A 142 -6.15 -6.70 6.27
C ILE A 142 -7.16 -5.55 6.39
N GLY A 143 -8.14 -5.45 5.49
CA GLY A 143 -9.31 -4.56 5.63
C GLY A 143 -10.31 -4.96 6.73
N GLY A 144 -10.08 -6.09 7.43
CA GLY A 144 -10.93 -6.62 8.51
C GLY A 144 -10.15 -7.23 9.68
N PHE A 145 -8.89 -6.85 9.86
CA PHE A 145 -7.96 -7.50 10.81
C PHE A 145 -8.19 -7.08 12.27
N LYS A 146 -8.96 -6.01 12.47
CA LYS A 146 -9.31 -5.38 13.75
C LYS A 146 -10.75 -4.89 13.67
N ARG A 147 -11.38 -4.64 14.83
CA ARG A 147 -12.70 -3.95 14.88
C ARG A 147 -12.66 -2.57 14.24
N ASP A 148 -11.63 -1.78 14.55
CA ASP A 148 -11.37 -0.49 13.91
C ASP A 148 -10.76 -0.67 12.51
N SER A 149 -11.58 -1.08 11.56
CA SER A 149 -11.23 -1.36 10.16
C SER A 149 -12.38 -1.03 9.22
N GLU A 150 -12.17 -1.07 7.90
CA GLU A 150 -13.20 -0.80 6.90
C GLU A 150 -14.43 -1.69 7.06
N VAL A 151 -14.23 -2.99 7.36
CA VAL A 151 -15.32 -3.94 7.67
C VAL A 151 -16.10 -3.52 8.90
N GLY A 152 -15.40 -3.20 10.00
CA GLY A 152 -16.05 -2.84 11.25
C GLY A 152 -16.75 -1.48 11.19
N MET A 153 -16.20 -0.53 10.43
CA MET A 153 -16.84 0.78 10.22
C MET A 153 -18.08 0.67 9.32
N ALA A 154 -18.03 -0.10 8.23
CA ALA A 154 -19.20 -0.29 7.39
C ALA A 154 -20.35 -0.99 8.16
N LEU A 155 -20.04 -1.95 9.04
CA LEU A 155 -21.02 -2.54 9.96
C LEU A 155 -21.49 -1.55 11.05
N HIS A 156 -20.60 -0.73 11.62
CA HIS A 156 -20.95 0.28 12.63
C HIS A 156 -21.91 1.35 12.06
N GLU A 157 -21.68 1.78 10.82
CA GLU A 157 -22.60 2.67 10.11
C GLU A 157 -23.83 1.91 9.54
N GLY A 158 -24.02 0.63 9.88
CA GLY A 158 -25.22 -0.15 9.60
C GLY A 158 -25.33 -0.75 8.20
N HIS A 159 -24.26 -0.80 7.40
CA HIS A 159 -24.31 -1.39 6.07
C HIS A 159 -24.21 -2.93 6.09
N PRO A 160 -24.89 -3.64 5.18
CA PRO A 160 -24.66 -5.07 4.99
C PRO A 160 -23.25 -5.35 4.40
N VAL A 161 -22.32 -5.86 5.21
CA VAL A 161 -20.91 -6.07 4.80
C VAL A 161 -20.59 -7.48 4.30
N TYR A 162 -19.90 -7.52 3.15
CA TYR A 162 -19.28 -8.68 2.55
C TYR A 162 -17.77 -8.49 2.42
N PHE A 163 -17.03 -9.60 2.41
CA PHE A 163 -15.58 -9.58 2.30
C PHE A 163 -15.10 -10.59 1.26
N VAL A 164 -14.17 -10.18 0.40
CA VAL A 164 -13.58 -11.05 -0.62
C VAL A 164 -12.22 -11.57 -0.15
N ILE A 165 -12.14 -12.88 0.08
CA ILE A 165 -10.89 -13.58 0.39
C ILE A 165 -10.32 -14.26 -0.86
N PHE A 166 -9.04 -14.62 -0.78
CA PHE A 166 -8.37 -15.55 -1.68
C PHE A 166 -7.61 -16.62 -0.89
N PHE A 167 -7.53 -17.84 -1.42
CA PHE A 167 -6.85 -18.97 -0.79
C PHE A 167 -5.34 -18.98 -1.10
N PRO A 168 -4.50 -19.68 -0.31
CA PRO A 168 -3.04 -19.64 -0.46
C PRO A 168 -2.49 -20.05 -1.81
N GLU A 169 -3.11 -21.04 -2.44
CA GLU A 169 -2.71 -21.58 -3.73
C GLU A 169 -3.67 -21.07 -4.83
N PRO A 170 -3.17 -20.66 -6.02
CA PRO A 170 -4.02 -20.37 -7.17
C PRO A 170 -4.69 -21.66 -7.69
N ALA A 171 -5.82 -21.52 -8.39
CA ALA A 171 -6.36 -22.64 -9.15
C ALA A 171 -5.47 -22.96 -10.37
N PRO A 172 -5.37 -24.22 -10.82
CA PRO A 172 -4.47 -24.59 -11.92
C PRO A 172 -4.79 -23.85 -13.23
N GLY A 173 -3.83 -23.05 -13.72
CA GLY A 173 -3.99 -22.25 -14.93
C GLY A 173 -4.87 -21.00 -14.78
N GLN A 174 -5.26 -20.63 -13.56
CA GLN A 174 -6.02 -19.41 -13.24
C GLN A 174 -5.36 -18.18 -13.86
N THR A 175 -6.13 -17.40 -14.62
CA THR A 175 -5.70 -16.13 -15.21
C THR A 175 -6.29 -14.94 -14.46
N LEU A 176 -5.78 -13.73 -14.73
CA LEU A 176 -6.38 -12.49 -14.23
C LEU A 176 -7.83 -12.30 -14.71
N ALA A 177 -8.19 -12.82 -15.89
CA ALA A 177 -9.56 -12.77 -16.39
C ALA A 177 -10.50 -13.65 -15.55
N ASP A 178 -10.06 -14.84 -15.12
CA ASP A 178 -10.85 -15.73 -14.27
C ASP A 178 -11.11 -15.12 -12.88
N VAL A 179 -10.14 -14.37 -12.34
CA VAL A 179 -10.33 -13.56 -11.13
C VAL A 179 -11.38 -12.48 -11.35
N LEU A 180 -11.29 -11.71 -12.43
CA LEU A 180 -12.27 -10.66 -12.73
C LEU A 180 -13.68 -11.25 -12.93
N HIS A 181 -13.83 -12.36 -13.65
CA HIS A 181 -15.10 -13.08 -13.78
C HIS A 181 -15.62 -13.63 -12.43
N ALA A 182 -14.72 -14.02 -11.51
CA ALA A 182 -15.12 -14.46 -10.17
C ALA A 182 -15.63 -13.28 -9.32
N LEU A 183 -14.89 -12.16 -9.30
CA LEU A 183 -15.29 -10.92 -8.62
C LEU A 183 -16.61 -10.37 -9.17
N ARG A 184 -16.78 -10.34 -10.50
CA ARG A 184 -18.02 -9.98 -11.19
C ARG A 184 -19.23 -10.69 -10.59
N ARG A 185 -19.14 -12.02 -10.53
CA ARG A 185 -20.20 -12.89 -9.99
C ARG A 185 -20.41 -12.76 -8.47
N PHE A 186 -19.44 -12.23 -7.73
CA PHE A 186 -19.62 -11.88 -6.33
C PHE A 186 -20.46 -10.61 -6.19
N VAL A 187 -20.16 -9.56 -6.97
CA VAL A 187 -20.96 -8.31 -6.98
C VAL A 187 -22.41 -8.59 -7.41
N GLU A 188 -22.59 -9.41 -8.46
CA GLU A 188 -23.91 -9.87 -8.91
C GLU A 188 -24.71 -10.57 -7.81
N GLU A 189 -24.10 -11.50 -7.06
CA GLU A 189 -24.76 -12.25 -5.99
C GLU A 189 -25.09 -11.37 -4.77
N VAL A 190 -24.31 -10.32 -4.50
CA VAL A 190 -24.63 -9.32 -3.47
C VAL A 190 -25.77 -8.42 -3.91
N ALA A 191 -25.73 -7.87 -5.14
CA ALA A 191 -26.83 -7.07 -5.69
C ALA A 191 -28.15 -7.88 -5.77
N ARG A 192 -28.07 -9.18 -6.07
CA ARG A 192 -29.22 -10.11 -6.06
C ARG A 192 -29.76 -10.41 -4.66
N ARG A 193 -29.04 -10.06 -3.59
CA ARG A 193 -29.47 -10.19 -2.18
C ARG A 193 -30.05 -8.89 -1.61
N HIS A 194 -29.67 -7.74 -2.17
CA HIS A 194 -30.08 -6.40 -1.73
C HIS A 194 -30.81 -5.66 -2.88
N PRO A 195 -32.04 -6.07 -3.23
CA PRO A 195 -32.72 -5.61 -4.43
C PRO A 195 -33.23 -4.17 -4.31
N GLY A 196 -32.53 -3.25 -4.99
CA GLY A 196 -32.81 -1.82 -5.00
C GLY A 196 -31.50 -1.03 -4.87
N GLU A 197 -30.63 -1.54 -4.00
CA GLU A 197 -29.36 -0.93 -3.66
C GLU A 197 -28.19 -1.46 -4.49
N SER A 198 -27.26 -0.56 -4.84
CA SER A 198 -26.07 -0.91 -5.62
C SER A 198 -24.87 -1.14 -4.69
N PRO A 199 -24.14 -2.27 -4.80
CA PRO A 199 -23.03 -2.54 -3.89
C PRO A 199 -21.87 -1.54 -4.00
N VAL A 200 -21.42 -1.03 -2.85
CA VAL A 200 -20.23 -0.18 -2.74
C VAL A 200 -18.99 -1.08 -2.69
N LEU A 201 -18.04 -0.88 -3.60
CA LEU A 201 -16.81 -1.69 -3.65
C LEU A 201 -15.64 -0.96 -3.01
N TYR A 202 -15.10 -1.51 -1.91
CA TYR A 202 -13.85 -1.05 -1.30
C TYR A 202 -12.69 -1.87 -1.86
N GLY A 203 -11.83 -1.25 -2.67
CA GLY A 203 -10.65 -1.87 -3.28
C GLY A 203 -9.36 -1.36 -2.67
N ASN A 204 -8.68 -2.21 -1.91
CA ASN A 204 -7.44 -1.88 -1.20
C ASN A 204 -6.18 -2.17 -2.05
N CYS A 205 -5.32 -1.16 -2.22
CA CYS A 205 -4.07 -1.21 -2.98
C CYS A 205 -4.19 -1.91 -4.35
N GLN A 206 -3.85 -3.21 -4.42
CA GLN A 206 -3.96 -3.99 -5.65
C GLN A 206 -5.44 -4.19 -6.04
N ALA A 207 -6.31 -4.42 -5.06
CA ALA A 207 -7.72 -4.67 -5.31
C ALA A 207 -8.44 -3.44 -5.87
N GLY A 208 -7.96 -2.21 -5.61
CA GLY A 208 -8.53 -1.02 -6.23
C GLY A 208 -8.37 -0.98 -7.75
N TRP A 209 -7.24 -1.41 -8.31
CA TRP A 209 -7.16 -1.55 -9.77
C TRP A 209 -8.02 -2.72 -10.29
N ALA A 210 -8.26 -3.77 -9.50
CA ALA A 210 -9.17 -4.85 -9.89
C ALA A 210 -10.64 -4.40 -9.88
N VAL A 211 -11.05 -3.64 -8.86
CA VAL A 211 -12.34 -2.93 -8.79
C VAL A 211 -12.49 -1.95 -9.96
N THR A 212 -11.43 -1.18 -10.27
CA THR A 212 -11.41 -0.27 -11.42
C THR A 212 -11.57 -1.02 -12.75
N LEU A 213 -10.96 -2.20 -12.91
CA LEU A 213 -11.14 -3.05 -14.09
C LEU A 213 -12.58 -3.55 -14.24
N LEU A 214 -13.29 -3.87 -13.15
CA LEU A 214 -14.71 -4.22 -13.18
C LEU A 214 -15.60 -3.01 -13.54
N SER A 215 -15.31 -1.84 -12.96
CA SER A 215 -15.95 -0.57 -13.34
C SER A 215 -15.75 -0.21 -14.81
N ALA A 216 -14.59 -0.56 -15.38
CA ALA A 216 -14.17 -0.23 -16.74
C ALA A 216 -14.35 -1.37 -17.76
N ASP A 217 -14.98 -2.48 -17.37
CA ASP A 217 -15.28 -3.59 -18.28
C ASP A 217 -16.41 -3.24 -19.27
N CYS A 218 -16.84 -4.20 -20.07
CA CYS A 218 -17.82 -3.97 -21.14
C CYS A 218 -19.29 -4.02 -20.68
N GLU A 219 -19.52 -4.33 -19.40
CA GLU A 219 -20.81 -4.33 -18.73
C GLU A 219 -20.89 -3.24 -17.64
N GLY A 220 -19.75 -2.85 -17.07
CA GLY A 220 -19.61 -1.78 -16.06
C GLY A 220 -20.13 -2.17 -14.67
N LEU A 221 -20.02 -1.24 -13.71
CA LEU A 221 -20.60 -1.36 -12.37
C LEU A 221 -21.62 -0.26 -12.11
N ALA A 222 -22.56 -0.54 -11.20
CA ALA A 222 -23.61 0.41 -10.82
C ALA A 222 -23.23 1.27 -9.59
N GLY A 223 -22.79 0.63 -8.51
CA GLY A 223 -22.53 1.29 -7.22
C GLY A 223 -21.14 1.91 -7.08
N PRO A 224 -20.91 2.80 -6.10
CA PRO A 224 -19.66 3.53 -5.93
C PRO A 224 -18.44 2.62 -5.71
N ALA A 225 -17.28 3.05 -6.19
CA ALA A 225 -16.02 2.34 -5.98
C ALA A 225 -15.02 3.21 -5.21
N VAL A 226 -14.61 2.73 -4.03
CA VAL A 226 -13.63 3.37 -3.14
C VAL A 226 -12.26 2.70 -3.36
N LEU A 227 -11.25 3.52 -3.68
CA LEU A 227 -9.95 3.10 -4.18
C LEU A 227 -8.85 3.56 -3.20
N ASN A 228 -8.55 2.71 -2.23
CA ASN A 228 -7.68 3.03 -1.10
C ASN A 228 -6.22 2.72 -1.42
N GLY A 229 -5.34 3.74 -1.44
CA GLY A 229 -3.91 3.57 -1.72
C GLY A 229 -3.63 2.84 -3.05
N SER A 230 -4.50 3.00 -4.04
CA SER A 230 -4.57 2.12 -5.21
C SER A 230 -3.91 2.72 -6.46
N PRO A 231 -2.86 2.09 -7.03
CA PRO A 231 -2.13 2.65 -8.16
C PRO A 231 -2.87 2.40 -9.48
N LEU A 232 -3.08 3.46 -10.26
CA LEU A 232 -3.69 3.42 -11.59
C LEU A 232 -2.80 4.06 -12.67
N SER A 233 -1.92 5.00 -12.31
CA SER A 233 -0.84 5.50 -13.18
C SER A 233 0.51 4.95 -12.71
N TYR A 234 1.00 3.90 -13.38
CA TYR A 234 2.16 3.14 -12.92
C TYR A 234 3.50 3.83 -13.21
N TRP A 235 3.53 4.68 -14.24
CA TRP A 235 4.73 5.43 -14.67
C TRP A 235 4.85 6.82 -14.04
N ALA A 236 3.78 7.35 -13.43
CA ALA A 236 3.79 8.64 -12.77
C ALA A 236 4.62 8.63 -11.48
N GLY A 237 5.26 9.76 -11.18
CA GLY A 237 5.98 9.96 -9.92
C GLY A 237 7.32 10.68 -10.06
N GLU A 238 7.96 10.88 -8.91
CA GLU A 238 9.12 11.74 -8.76
C GLU A 238 10.32 11.00 -8.16
N SER A 239 11.51 11.51 -8.46
CA SER A 239 12.78 11.00 -7.94
C SER A 239 12.80 10.99 -6.42
N GLY A 240 12.96 9.81 -5.83
CA GLY A 240 12.95 9.61 -4.37
C GLY A 240 11.57 9.55 -3.71
N VAL A 241 10.47 9.68 -4.46
CA VAL A 241 9.10 9.51 -3.93
C VAL A 241 8.63 8.06 -4.04
N ASN A 242 8.72 7.45 -5.23
CA ASN A 242 8.21 6.10 -5.49
C ASN A 242 9.21 5.19 -6.26
N PRO A 243 10.36 4.83 -5.66
CA PRO A 243 11.46 4.15 -6.37
C PRO A 243 11.09 2.79 -6.98
N MET A 244 9.97 2.14 -6.60
CA MET A 244 9.51 0.90 -7.25
C MET A 244 9.31 1.06 -8.77
N ARG A 245 8.88 2.24 -9.25
CA ARG A 245 8.63 2.46 -10.69
C ARG A 245 9.89 2.22 -11.53
N VAL A 246 11.06 2.66 -11.06
CA VAL A 246 12.33 2.45 -11.77
C VAL A 246 12.90 1.06 -11.54
N SER A 247 12.70 0.47 -10.35
CA SER A 247 13.16 -0.89 -10.03
C SER A 247 12.65 -1.94 -11.01
N GLY A 248 11.39 -1.85 -11.44
CA GLY A 248 10.83 -2.77 -12.45
C GLY A 248 11.60 -2.77 -13.77
N GLY A 249 12.05 -1.59 -14.23
CA GLY A 249 12.88 -1.47 -15.45
C GLY A 249 14.35 -1.84 -15.25
N LEU A 250 14.92 -1.59 -14.07
CA LEU A 250 16.28 -2.01 -13.71
C LEU A 250 16.42 -3.54 -13.59
N LEU A 251 15.33 -4.22 -13.24
CA LEU A 251 15.23 -5.69 -13.18
C LEU A 251 14.89 -6.35 -14.54
N GLY A 252 14.74 -5.55 -15.61
CA GLY A 252 14.42 -6.03 -16.96
C GLY A 252 12.94 -6.35 -17.21
N GLY A 253 12.04 -5.97 -16.30
CA GLY A 253 10.60 -6.15 -16.46
C GLY A 253 10.08 -7.57 -16.22
N ALA A 254 9.12 -8.01 -17.04
CA ALA A 254 8.25 -9.15 -16.74
C ALA A 254 8.94 -10.53 -16.69
N TRP A 255 10.08 -10.71 -17.36
CA TRP A 255 10.72 -12.02 -17.49
C TRP A 255 11.14 -12.65 -16.14
N LEU A 256 11.50 -11.85 -15.13
CA LEU A 256 11.82 -12.37 -13.80
C LEU A 256 10.59 -12.89 -13.05
N ALA A 257 9.42 -12.28 -13.25
CA ALA A 257 8.17 -12.80 -12.70
C ALA A 257 7.82 -14.16 -13.34
N HIS A 258 8.02 -14.28 -14.66
CA HIS A 258 7.87 -15.53 -15.39
C HIS A 258 8.86 -16.61 -14.88
N LEU A 259 10.15 -16.26 -14.72
CA LEU A 259 11.18 -17.18 -14.20
C LEU A 259 10.89 -17.65 -12.77
N SER A 260 10.57 -16.74 -11.85
CA SER A 260 10.24 -17.12 -10.47
C SER A 260 9.01 -18.01 -10.39
N ALA A 261 8.01 -17.79 -11.26
CA ALA A 261 6.84 -18.64 -11.36
C ALA A 261 7.15 -20.01 -12.01
N ASP A 262 8.04 -20.08 -12.99
CA ASP A 262 8.48 -21.34 -13.60
C ASP A 262 9.30 -22.20 -12.63
N LEU A 263 10.16 -21.59 -11.81
CA LEU A 263 10.89 -22.26 -10.72
C LEU A 263 9.96 -22.72 -9.58
N GLY A 264 8.84 -22.02 -9.36
CA GLY A 264 7.79 -22.36 -8.40
C GLY A 264 6.74 -23.35 -8.92
N ASP A 265 7.01 -24.05 -10.02
CA ASP A 265 6.12 -25.01 -10.70
C ASP A 265 4.78 -24.39 -11.15
N GLY A 266 4.86 -23.21 -11.77
CA GLY A 266 3.71 -22.40 -12.19
C GLY A 266 3.14 -21.47 -11.11
N ARG A 267 3.75 -21.42 -9.93
CA ARG A 267 3.32 -20.57 -8.81
C ARG A 267 4.37 -19.51 -8.50
N PHE A 268 3.96 -18.25 -8.42
CA PHE A 268 4.79 -17.15 -7.98
C PHE A 268 4.61 -16.93 -6.47
N ASP A 269 5.72 -17.01 -5.73
CA ASP A 269 5.72 -16.86 -4.26
C ASP A 269 5.56 -15.39 -3.84
N GLY A 270 4.44 -15.08 -3.17
CA GLY A 270 4.15 -13.75 -2.65
C GLY A 270 5.19 -13.21 -1.66
N ALA A 271 6.00 -14.09 -1.08
CA ALA A 271 7.11 -13.68 -0.21
C ALA A 271 8.11 -12.75 -0.93
N TRP A 272 8.24 -12.80 -2.27
CA TRP A 272 9.04 -11.85 -3.06
C TRP A 272 8.45 -10.44 -3.10
N LEU A 273 7.12 -10.29 -2.99
CA LEU A 273 6.46 -8.98 -2.91
C LEU A 273 6.63 -8.39 -1.50
N ALA A 274 6.45 -9.22 -0.46
CA ALA A 274 6.69 -8.85 0.95
C ALA A 274 8.15 -8.39 1.20
N GLN A 275 9.13 -9.23 0.88
CA GLN A 275 10.20 -8.89 -0.06
C GLN A 275 10.55 -7.40 -0.31
N ASN A 276 10.01 -6.95 -1.44
CA ASN A 276 10.17 -5.62 -1.98
C ASN A 276 9.60 -4.53 -1.07
N PHE A 277 8.54 -4.80 -0.30
CA PHE A 277 8.02 -3.84 0.68
C PHE A 277 8.96 -3.65 1.89
N GLU A 278 9.57 -4.70 2.45
CA GLU A 278 10.61 -4.52 3.49
C GLU A 278 11.84 -3.79 2.92
N ASN A 279 12.19 -4.04 1.66
CA ASN A 279 13.27 -3.33 0.95
C ASN A 279 12.95 -1.88 0.57
N LEU A 280 11.69 -1.42 0.60
CA LEU A 280 11.37 -0.03 0.30
C LEU A 280 11.91 0.91 1.35
N LYS A 281 11.64 0.62 2.64
CA LYS A 281 12.13 1.38 3.80
C LYS A 281 12.74 0.43 4.84
N PRO A 282 13.92 -0.17 4.58
CA PRO A 282 14.54 -1.12 5.53
C PRO A 282 14.86 -0.46 6.88
N GLU A 283 15.09 0.87 6.91
CA GLU A 283 15.21 1.63 8.15
C GLU A 283 13.96 1.53 9.02
N LYS A 284 12.77 1.45 8.42
CA LYS A 284 11.50 1.32 9.14
C LYS A 284 11.08 -0.14 9.34
N ALA A 285 11.04 -0.90 8.25
CA ALA A 285 10.52 -2.26 8.22
C ALA A 285 11.44 -3.30 8.87
N ILE A 286 12.76 -3.05 8.94
CA ILE A 286 13.75 -4.01 9.43
C ILE A 286 14.52 -3.48 10.65
N TRP A 287 14.87 -2.19 10.70
CA TRP A 287 15.54 -1.61 11.86
C TRP A 287 14.55 -1.10 12.92
N GLU A 288 13.80 -0.02 12.66
CA GLU A 288 12.91 0.60 13.64
C GLU A 288 11.87 -0.39 14.21
N LYS A 289 11.25 -1.26 13.39
CA LYS A 289 10.30 -2.29 13.87
C LYS A 289 10.87 -3.14 15.01
N TYR A 290 12.09 -3.66 14.84
CA TYR A 290 12.71 -4.56 15.82
C TYR A 290 13.39 -3.79 16.96
N ALA A 291 13.97 -2.61 16.70
CA ALA A 291 14.52 -1.74 17.74
C ALA A 291 13.42 -1.20 18.67
N HIS A 292 12.23 -0.89 18.15
CA HIS A 292 11.07 -0.48 18.93
C HIS A 292 10.53 -1.63 19.79
N LEU A 293 10.40 -2.84 19.21
CA LEU A 293 10.07 -4.05 19.97
C LEU A 293 11.07 -4.31 21.11
N PHE A 294 12.37 -4.10 20.89
CA PHE A 294 13.38 -4.26 21.93
C PHE A 294 13.30 -3.16 23.01
N HIS A 295 13.12 -1.89 22.63
CA HIS A 295 13.08 -0.76 23.55
C HIS A 295 11.78 -0.74 24.39
N LYS A 296 10.64 -1.11 23.82
CA LYS A 296 9.32 -1.16 24.49
C LYS A 296 8.75 -2.58 24.57
N VAL A 297 9.59 -3.59 24.80
CA VAL A 297 9.17 -5.01 24.82
C VAL A 297 8.03 -5.30 25.81
N ASP A 298 7.98 -4.53 26.90
CA ASP A 298 6.97 -4.63 27.97
C ASP A 298 5.56 -4.13 27.55
N SER A 299 5.42 -3.52 26.37
CA SER A 299 4.14 -3.00 25.85
C SER A 299 3.91 -3.16 24.34
N GLU A 300 4.96 -3.42 23.55
CA GLU A 300 4.90 -3.54 22.09
C GLU A 300 4.74 -4.99 21.62
N ARG A 301 5.09 -5.98 22.47
CA ARG A 301 5.13 -7.41 22.11
C ARG A 301 3.84 -7.89 21.49
N GLU A 302 2.70 -7.62 22.12
CA GLU A 302 1.40 -8.11 21.69
C GLU A 302 0.99 -7.50 20.35
N ARG A 303 1.20 -6.18 20.17
CA ARG A 303 0.92 -5.47 18.91
C ARG A 303 1.83 -5.94 17.76
N PHE A 304 3.10 -6.21 18.04
CA PHE A 304 4.04 -6.79 17.09
C PHE A 304 3.63 -8.21 16.68
N LEU A 305 3.33 -9.08 17.66
CA LEU A 305 2.91 -10.46 17.41
C LEU A 305 1.59 -10.56 16.65
N GLU A 306 0.66 -9.64 16.94
CA GLU A 306 -0.59 -9.49 16.23
C GLU A 306 -0.33 -9.16 14.74
N PHE A 307 0.34 -8.03 14.44
CA PHE A 307 0.63 -7.63 13.06
C PHE A 307 1.46 -8.67 12.28
N GLU A 308 2.43 -9.31 12.93
CA GLU A 308 3.26 -10.36 12.33
C GLU A 308 2.50 -11.67 12.05
N ARG A 309 1.24 -11.85 12.49
CA ARG A 309 0.39 -12.94 11.97
C ARG A 309 0.04 -12.70 10.50
N TRP A 310 -0.31 -11.47 10.12
CA TRP A 310 -0.64 -11.10 8.75
C TRP A 310 0.62 -10.91 7.88
N TRP A 311 1.60 -10.15 8.37
CA TRP A 311 2.82 -9.79 7.62
C TRP A 311 3.68 -11.00 7.20
N ASN A 312 3.41 -12.19 7.76
CA ASN A 312 4.14 -13.42 7.47
C ASN A 312 3.28 -14.51 6.80
N GLY A 313 1.99 -14.25 6.56
CA GLY A 313 1.12 -15.13 5.78
C GLY A 313 1.37 -14.93 4.29
N PHE A 314 2.36 -15.63 3.70
CA PHE A 314 2.74 -15.46 2.29
C PHE A 314 1.94 -16.38 1.35
N TYR A 315 1.22 -15.78 0.39
CA TYR A 315 0.27 -16.45 -0.51
C TYR A 315 0.77 -16.42 -1.97
N PHE A 316 0.35 -17.37 -2.79
CA PHE A 316 0.82 -17.52 -4.17
C PHE A 316 -0.07 -16.83 -5.22
N LEU A 317 0.55 -16.39 -6.30
CA LEU A 317 -0.09 -16.05 -7.57
C LEU A 317 0.20 -17.15 -8.60
N SER A 318 -0.66 -17.35 -9.60
CA SER A 318 -0.25 -18.16 -10.76
C SER A 318 0.80 -17.42 -11.59
N ARG A 319 1.56 -18.15 -12.42
CA ARG A 319 2.41 -17.55 -13.48
C ARG A 319 1.58 -16.61 -14.34
N GLU A 320 0.42 -17.08 -14.77
CA GLU A 320 -0.46 -16.40 -15.72
C GLU A 320 -1.02 -15.09 -15.15
N GLU A 321 -1.28 -15.04 -13.84
CA GLU A 321 -1.66 -13.82 -13.12
C GLU A 321 -0.51 -12.84 -12.97
N ILE A 322 0.64 -13.26 -12.41
CA ILE A 322 1.73 -12.31 -12.10
C ILE A 322 2.35 -11.73 -13.38
N VAL A 323 2.49 -12.54 -14.44
CA VAL A 323 2.99 -12.07 -15.74
C VAL A 323 2.00 -11.09 -16.35
N ALA A 324 0.70 -11.39 -16.36
CA ALA A 324 -0.32 -10.47 -16.86
C ALA A 324 -0.38 -9.15 -16.06
N ILE A 325 -0.20 -9.19 -14.74
CA ILE A 325 -0.16 -7.99 -13.89
C ILE A 325 1.06 -7.12 -14.25
N VAL A 326 2.26 -7.70 -14.36
CA VAL A 326 3.48 -6.92 -14.67
C VAL A 326 3.49 -6.43 -16.13
N GLU A 327 3.11 -7.28 -17.09
CA GLU A 327 3.08 -6.94 -18.53
C GLU A 327 2.01 -5.90 -18.88
N ASN A 328 0.85 -5.88 -18.22
CA ASN A 328 -0.26 -5.00 -18.60
C ASN A 328 -0.37 -3.75 -17.72
N LEU A 329 -0.06 -3.83 -16.42
CA LEU A 329 -0.11 -2.70 -15.51
C LEU A 329 1.27 -2.04 -15.38
N PHE A 330 2.15 -2.59 -14.54
CA PHE A 330 3.35 -1.90 -14.07
C PHE A 330 4.36 -1.54 -15.17
N ILE A 331 4.61 -2.44 -16.12
CA ILE A 331 5.58 -2.22 -17.21
C ILE A 331 4.87 -1.78 -18.50
N GLY A 332 3.72 -2.34 -18.83
CA GLY A 332 2.99 -2.01 -20.05
C GLY A 332 2.16 -0.72 -20.00
N ASN A 333 1.74 -0.32 -18.80
CA ASN A 333 0.87 0.84 -18.53
C ASN A 333 -0.39 0.90 -19.41
N LYS A 334 -0.99 -0.27 -19.67
CA LYS A 334 -2.08 -0.45 -20.65
C LYS A 334 -3.45 -0.03 -20.13
N LEU A 335 -3.59 0.19 -18.82
CA LEU A 335 -4.87 0.56 -18.20
C LEU A 335 -5.24 2.03 -18.47
N GLU A 336 -4.40 3.01 -18.09
CA GLU A 336 -4.65 4.43 -18.39
C GLU A 336 -4.70 4.74 -19.89
N ARG A 337 -4.13 3.87 -20.72
CA ARG A 337 -4.11 3.97 -22.18
C ARG A 337 -5.32 3.35 -22.89
N GLY A 338 -6.23 2.67 -22.18
CA GLY A 338 -7.36 1.97 -22.80
C GLY A 338 -6.94 0.78 -23.69
N LEU A 339 -5.84 0.10 -23.35
CA LEU A 339 -5.25 -1.01 -24.12
C LEU A 339 -5.29 -2.37 -23.40
N MET A 340 -5.71 -2.40 -22.13
CA MET A 340 -5.73 -3.62 -21.33
C MET A 340 -6.93 -4.51 -21.68
N ARG A 341 -6.68 -5.65 -22.32
CA ARG A 341 -7.71 -6.65 -22.60
C ARG A 341 -8.13 -7.38 -21.32
N ILE A 342 -9.43 -7.42 -21.05
CA ILE A 342 -10.02 -8.23 -19.96
C ILE A 342 -10.39 -9.62 -20.49
N CYS A 343 -11.13 -9.68 -21.61
CA CYS A 343 -11.56 -10.94 -22.21
C CYS A 343 -11.50 -10.90 -23.76
N HIS A 344 -12.18 -11.83 -24.45
CA HIS A 344 -12.23 -11.83 -25.91
C HIS A 344 -13.17 -10.74 -26.43
N GLY A 345 -12.61 -9.66 -26.99
CA GLY A 345 -13.36 -8.52 -27.51
C GLY A 345 -13.57 -7.39 -26.51
N CYS A 346 -13.37 -7.63 -25.21
CA CYS A 346 -13.42 -6.58 -24.20
C CYS A 346 -12.03 -6.00 -23.85
N VAL A 347 -11.94 -4.67 -23.91
CA VAL A 347 -10.80 -3.86 -23.49
C VAL A 347 -11.29 -2.90 -22.42
N ALA A 348 -10.56 -2.84 -21.30
CA ALA A 348 -10.81 -1.91 -20.20
C ALA A 348 -10.66 -0.47 -20.67
N ASP A 349 -11.62 0.37 -20.33
CA ASP A 349 -11.71 1.75 -20.81
C ASP A 349 -12.21 2.64 -19.68
N LEU A 350 -11.29 3.38 -19.06
CA LEU A 350 -11.58 4.21 -17.89
C LEU A 350 -12.60 5.32 -18.17
N ARG A 351 -12.86 5.64 -19.46
CA ARG A 351 -13.89 6.61 -19.87
C ARG A 351 -15.31 6.02 -19.89
N ARG A 352 -15.48 4.70 -19.78
CA ARG A 352 -16.79 4.02 -19.68
C ARG A 352 -17.32 3.91 -18.27
N ILE A 353 -16.47 4.11 -17.26
CA ILE A 353 -16.88 4.12 -15.86
C ILE A 353 -17.93 5.22 -15.67
N GLN A 354 -19.10 4.88 -15.15
CA GLN A 354 -20.19 5.82 -14.84
C GLN A 354 -20.54 5.87 -13.35
N ASN A 355 -20.18 4.83 -12.58
CA ASN A 355 -20.33 4.80 -11.13
C ASN A 355 -19.28 5.73 -10.46
N PRO A 356 -19.61 6.39 -9.33
CA PRO A 356 -18.67 7.31 -8.69
C PRO A 356 -17.37 6.61 -8.27
N LEU A 357 -16.24 7.27 -8.52
CA LEU A 357 -14.93 6.85 -8.04
C LEU A 357 -14.51 7.73 -6.86
N ILE A 358 -14.20 7.11 -5.73
CA ILE A 358 -13.68 7.77 -4.53
C ILE A 358 -12.21 7.33 -4.38
N VAL A 359 -11.25 8.23 -4.57
CA VAL A 359 -9.81 7.90 -4.51
C VAL A 359 -9.20 8.41 -3.22
N PHE A 360 -8.73 7.52 -2.36
CA PHE A 360 -8.03 7.89 -1.11
C PHE A 360 -6.53 7.63 -1.23
N ALA A 361 -5.74 8.70 -1.20
CA ALA A 361 -4.28 8.67 -1.29
C ALA A 361 -3.61 9.36 -0.10
N SER A 362 -2.30 9.16 0.08
CA SER A 362 -1.54 9.92 1.08
C SER A 362 -0.14 10.31 0.64
N TYR A 363 0.30 11.51 1.02
CA TYR A 363 1.69 11.96 0.85
C TYR A 363 2.67 11.25 1.81
N GLY A 364 2.18 10.50 2.81
CA GLY A 364 3.00 9.57 3.59
C GLY A 364 3.27 8.23 2.88
N ASP A 365 2.58 7.96 1.76
CA ASP A 365 2.71 6.75 0.98
C ASP A 365 3.86 6.86 -0.06
N ASN A 366 4.68 5.82 -0.14
CA ASN A 366 5.76 5.65 -1.12
C ASN A 366 5.60 4.40 -1.99
N ILE A 367 4.48 3.68 -1.82
CA ILE A 367 3.96 2.65 -2.71
C ILE A 367 3.01 3.34 -3.70
N THR A 368 1.94 3.97 -3.19
CA THR A 368 0.96 4.72 -4.00
C THR A 368 0.81 6.17 -3.51
N PRO A 369 1.79 7.05 -3.79
CA PRO A 369 1.60 8.50 -3.60
C PRO A 369 0.47 9.02 -4.51
N PRO A 370 -0.05 10.24 -4.27
CA PRO A 370 -1.08 10.86 -5.12
C PRO A 370 -0.75 10.86 -6.62
N HIS A 371 0.53 10.94 -7.00
CA HIS A 371 0.99 10.77 -8.38
C HIS A 371 0.47 9.48 -9.05
N GLN A 372 0.45 8.35 -8.35
CA GLN A 372 -0.01 7.06 -8.91
C GLN A 372 -1.51 6.83 -8.73
N ALA A 373 -2.12 7.42 -7.70
CA ALA A 373 -3.56 7.31 -7.43
C ALA A 373 -4.40 8.25 -8.32
N LEU A 374 -3.87 9.43 -8.68
CA LEU A 374 -4.60 10.49 -9.40
C LEU A 374 -4.00 10.82 -10.78
N GLY A 375 -2.73 10.48 -11.06
CA GLY A 375 -2.05 10.85 -12.31
C GLY A 375 -2.64 10.25 -13.59
N TRP A 376 -3.52 9.25 -13.48
CA TRP A 376 -4.25 8.69 -14.60
C TRP A 376 -5.39 9.61 -15.07
N ILE A 377 -5.93 10.46 -14.20
CA ILE A 377 -7.06 11.36 -14.51
C ILE A 377 -6.69 12.32 -15.67
N PRO A 378 -5.61 13.12 -15.61
CA PRO A 378 -5.16 13.96 -16.72
C PRO A 378 -4.57 13.17 -17.91
N ALA A 379 -4.30 11.87 -17.76
CA ALA A 379 -3.89 10.99 -18.86
C ALA A 379 -5.10 10.46 -19.66
N VAL A 380 -6.25 10.29 -19.00
CA VAL A 380 -7.51 9.77 -19.57
C VAL A 380 -8.43 10.88 -20.07
N TYR A 381 -8.45 12.05 -19.40
CA TYR A 381 -9.31 13.19 -19.70
C TYR A 381 -8.48 14.42 -20.05
N GLN A 382 -8.78 15.07 -21.17
CA GLN A 382 -7.97 16.18 -21.70
C GLN A 382 -8.12 17.49 -20.89
N ASP A 383 -9.32 17.72 -20.37
CA ASP A 383 -9.75 18.93 -19.68
C ASP A 383 -10.87 18.58 -18.69
N THR A 384 -11.22 19.49 -17.79
CA THR A 384 -12.32 19.30 -16.83
C THR A 384 -13.67 19.13 -17.54
N ASP A 385 -13.85 19.79 -18.68
CA ASP A 385 -15.05 19.61 -19.49
C ASP A 385 -15.07 18.22 -20.17
N ASP A 386 -13.93 17.56 -20.38
CA ASP A 386 -13.81 16.21 -20.95
C ASP A 386 -14.24 15.13 -19.97
N LEU A 387 -13.82 15.26 -18.71
CA LEU A 387 -14.32 14.47 -17.60
C LEU A 387 -15.85 14.60 -17.47
N LYS A 388 -16.36 15.84 -17.57
CA LYS A 388 -17.79 16.15 -17.54
C LYS A 388 -18.55 15.57 -18.75
N ARG A 389 -17.98 15.66 -19.96
CA ARG A 389 -18.53 15.07 -21.20
C ARG A 389 -18.59 13.54 -21.13
N ALA A 390 -17.68 12.90 -20.39
CA ALA A 390 -17.72 11.46 -20.16
C ALA A 390 -18.75 11.01 -19.10
N GLY A 391 -19.45 11.94 -18.44
CA GLY A 391 -20.44 11.63 -17.39
C GLY A 391 -19.83 11.22 -16.05
N GLN A 392 -18.50 11.25 -15.91
CA GLN A 392 -17.79 10.67 -14.77
C GLN A 392 -17.77 11.60 -13.55
N ARG A 393 -17.92 11.00 -12.36
CA ARG A 393 -17.88 11.63 -11.03
C ARG A 393 -16.66 11.09 -10.28
N ILE A 394 -15.63 11.92 -10.08
CA ILE A 394 -14.45 11.55 -9.29
C ILE A 394 -14.37 12.42 -8.04
N VAL A 395 -14.37 11.78 -6.88
CA VAL A 395 -14.06 12.38 -5.59
C VAL A 395 -12.68 11.89 -5.17
N TYR A 396 -11.84 12.76 -4.60
CA TYR A 396 -10.57 12.34 -4.01
C TYR A 396 -10.35 12.92 -2.61
N LEU A 397 -9.62 12.17 -1.80
CA LEU A 397 -9.22 12.52 -0.43
C LEU A 397 -7.70 12.35 -0.32
N THR A 398 -7.01 13.32 0.29
CA THR A 398 -5.57 13.18 0.57
C THR A 398 -5.25 13.37 2.05
N ASN A 399 -4.54 12.41 2.64
CA ASN A 399 -3.95 12.56 3.97
C ASN A 399 -2.47 13.00 3.83
N PRO A 400 -1.95 13.95 4.64
CA PRO A 400 -0.59 14.45 4.48
C PRO A 400 0.52 13.56 5.07
N HIS A 401 0.20 12.55 5.89
CA HIS A 401 1.19 11.88 6.77
C HIS A 401 1.08 10.34 6.85
N VAL A 402 -0.06 9.74 6.49
CA VAL A 402 -0.30 8.31 6.65
C VAL A 402 0.51 7.48 5.64
N GLY A 403 1.28 6.51 6.15
CA GLY A 403 1.97 5.54 5.29
C GLY A 403 1.01 4.46 4.78
N HIS A 404 1.27 3.93 3.57
CA HIS A 404 0.44 2.97 2.82
C HIS A 404 -0.54 2.10 3.64
N LEU A 405 -0.02 1.21 4.50
CA LEU A 405 -0.84 0.29 5.30
C LEU A 405 -1.85 1.03 6.18
N GLY A 406 -1.45 2.18 6.74
CA GLY A 406 -2.29 3.00 7.60
C GLY A 406 -3.50 3.63 6.90
N ILE A 407 -3.56 3.60 5.56
CA ILE A 407 -4.76 4.00 4.80
C ILE A 407 -5.93 3.04 5.12
N PHE A 408 -5.65 1.77 5.41
CA PHE A 408 -6.66 0.72 5.65
C PHE A 408 -6.58 0.04 7.04
N VAL A 409 -5.43 0.05 7.73
CA VAL A 409 -5.26 -0.59 9.07
C VAL A 409 -5.23 0.38 10.25
N SER A 410 -5.20 1.69 10.03
CA SER A 410 -5.13 2.66 11.11
C SER A 410 -6.52 2.92 11.68
N ALA A 411 -6.74 2.56 12.94
CA ALA A 411 -8.00 2.84 13.64
C ALA A 411 -8.44 4.31 13.50
N LYS A 412 -7.49 5.26 13.62
CA LYS A 412 -7.77 6.69 13.43
C LYS A 412 -8.32 7.02 12.04
N VAL A 413 -7.85 6.33 11.00
CA VAL A 413 -8.25 6.55 9.60
C VAL A 413 -9.57 5.84 9.29
N ALA A 414 -9.82 4.68 9.93
CA ALA A 414 -11.12 4.02 9.88
C ALA A 414 -12.23 4.91 10.47
N ARG A 415 -12.02 5.39 11.72
CA ARG A 415 -13.01 6.16 12.48
C ARG A 415 -13.32 7.55 11.91
N LEU A 416 -12.36 8.17 11.20
CA LEU A 416 -12.54 9.49 10.58
C LEU A 416 -12.69 9.41 9.05
N GLU A 417 -11.62 9.12 8.30
CA GLU A 417 -11.65 9.15 6.84
C GLU A 417 -12.63 8.13 6.23
N HIS A 418 -12.63 6.86 6.66
CA HIS A 418 -13.56 5.86 6.10
C HIS A 418 -15.01 6.07 6.54
N ARG A 419 -15.25 6.42 7.82
CA ARG A 419 -16.58 6.86 8.27
C ARG A 419 -17.09 8.03 7.42
N ALA A 420 -16.27 9.05 7.18
CA ALA A 420 -16.68 10.21 6.41
C ALA A 420 -17.05 9.87 4.96
N ILE A 421 -16.42 8.85 4.35
CA ILE A 421 -16.79 8.35 3.02
C ILE A 421 -18.17 7.65 3.08
N LEU A 422 -18.35 6.72 4.03
CA LEU A 422 -19.60 5.97 4.22
C LEU A 422 -20.79 6.89 4.55
N GLU A 423 -20.64 7.80 5.51
CA GLU A 423 -21.65 8.80 5.89
C GLU A 423 -21.98 9.80 4.76
N SER A 424 -21.24 9.79 3.64
CA SER A 424 -21.42 10.75 2.52
C SER A 424 -21.74 10.10 1.17
N LEU A 425 -22.05 8.79 1.11
CA LEU A 425 -22.33 8.09 -0.15
C LEU A 425 -23.42 8.78 -0.98
N ASP A 426 -24.58 9.08 -0.37
CA ASP A 426 -25.70 9.78 -1.01
C ASP A 426 -25.29 11.15 -1.59
N GLU A 427 -24.47 11.90 -0.83
CA GLU A 427 -23.97 13.21 -1.26
C GLU A 427 -23.03 13.07 -2.48
N ILE A 428 -22.18 12.04 -2.48
CA ILE A 428 -21.23 11.71 -3.56
C ILE A 428 -21.97 11.23 -4.82
N GLU A 429 -23.00 10.41 -4.69
CA GLU A 429 -23.82 9.98 -5.82
C GLU A 429 -24.58 11.15 -6.45
N ALA A 430 -25.08 12.07 -5.63
CA ALA A 430 -25.80 13.27 -6.06
C ALA A 430 -24.90 14.36 -6.68
N LEU A 431 -23.57 14.22 -6.63
CA LEU A 431 -22.66 15.11 -7.34
C LEU A 431 -22.90 15.03 -8.86
N LYS A 432 -22.70 16.17 -9.53
CA LYS A 432 -22.66 16.22 -11.00
C LYS A 432 -21.34 15.61 -11.49
N PRO A 433 -21.25 15.19 -12.77
CA PRO A 433 -19.97 14.88 -13.38
C PRO A 433 -18.94 15.99 -13.15
N GLY A 434 -17.69 15.61 -12.86
CA GLY A 434 -16.65 16.52 -12.40
C GLY A 434 -15.61 15.86 -11.49
N LEU A 435 -14.61 16.65 -11.10
CA LEU A 435 -13.55 16.29 -10.15
C LEU A 435 -13.76 17.09 -8.85
N TYR A 436 -13.72 16.42 -7.71
CA TYR A 436 -13.98 17.01 -6.41
C TYR A 436 -12.95 16.58 -5.37
N GLU A 437 -12.46 17.51 -4.57
CA GLU A 437 -11.69 17.21 -3.36
C GLU A 437 -12.64 17.14 -2.15
N MET A 438 -12.59 16.01 -1.44
CA MET A 438 -13.30 15.79 -0.20
C MET A 438 -12.51 16.38 0.96
N GLN A 439 -12.97 17.51 1.49
CA GLN A 439 -12.41 18.17 2.66
C GLN A 439 -13.19 17.75 3.91
N ILE A 440 -12.50 17.14 4.88
CA ILE A 440 -13.07 16.73 6.17
C ILE A 440 -12.67 17.75 7.24
N ASP A 441 -13.63 18.55 7.69
CA ASP A 441 -13.46 19.56 8.74
C ASP A 441 -13.90 18.94 10.08
N ASN A 442 -12.93 18.50 10.89
CA ASN A 442 -13.16 17.99 12.25
C ASN A 442 -12.65 19.00 13.30
N PRO A 443 -13.48 19.99 13.69
CA PRO A 443 -13.09 21.01 14.66
C PRO A 443 -12.97 20.48 16.09
N THR A 444 -13.44 19.26 16.37
CA THR A 444 -13.33 18.64 17.71
C THR A 444 -11.97 17.99 17.94
N GLY A 445 -11.33 17.49 16.88
CA GLY A 445 -10.11 16.68 16.95
C GLY A 445 -10.34 15.25 17.48
N ASP A 446 -11.56 14.90 17.85
CA ASP A 446 -11.98 13.57 18.30
C ASP A 446 -12.00 12.61 17.09
N PRO A 447 -11.31 11.45 17.12
CA PRO A 447 -11.41 10.47 16.05
C PRO A 447 -12.77 9.77 15.98
N ASP A 448 -13.53 9.69 17.08
CA ASP A 448 -14.76 8.87 17.19
C ASP A 448 -16.03 9.65 16.82
N CYS A 449 -15.88 10.83 16.23
CA CYS A 449 -16.97 11.74 15.91
C CYS A 449 -17.83 11.28 14.70
N HIS A 450 -19.08 11.73 14.68
CA HIS A 450 -20.08 11.51 13.63
C HIS A 450 -20.55 12.84 13.04
N LYS A 451 -21.19 12.88 11.85
CA LYS A 451 -21.96 14.07 11.44
C LYS A 451 -23.00 14.43 12.51
N PRO A 452 -23.14 15.70 12.93
CA PRO A 452 -22.51 16.92 12.39
C PRO A 452 -21.28 17.42 13.19
N GLN A 453 -20.66 16.60 14.04
CA GLN A 453 -19.48 16.96 14.82
C GLN A 453 -18.24 17.17 13.93
N PHE A 454 -18.13 16.39 12.85
CA PHE A 454 -17.34 16.74 11.67
C PHE A 454 -18.25 17.18 10.52
N THR A 455 -17.69 17.93 9.57
CA THR A 455 -18.38 18.38 8.35
C THR A 455 -17.58 17.98 7.12
N VAL A 456 -18.23 17.38 6.13
CA VAL A 456 -17.64 17.10 4.81
C VAL A 456 -17.97 18.25 3.86
N ARG A 457 -17.03 18.62 2.99
CA ARG A 457 -17.26 19.52 1.87
C ARG A 457 -16.63 18.95 0.60
N PHE A 458 -17.35 19.00 -0.52
CA PHE A 458 -16.83 18.65 -1.83
C PHE A 458 -16.45 19.92 -2.58
N GLU A 459 -15.16 20.22 -2.65
CA GLU A 459 -14.66 21.36 -3.41
C GLU A 459 -14.38 20.94 -4.86
N GLU A 460 -15.03 21.58 -5.84
CA GLU A 460 -14.76 21.33 -7.25
C GLU A 460 -13.31 21.73 -7.60
N ARG A 461 -12.64 20.87 -8.37
CA ARG A 461 -11.22 20.99 -8.78
C ARG A 461 -11.09 20.81 -10.29
N GLN A 462 -10.00 21.30 -10.87
CA GLN A 462 -9.73 21.13 -12.30
C GLN A 462 -8.80 19.94 -12.55
N VAL A 463 -9.11 19.14 -13.58
CA VAL A 463 -8.23 18.07 -14.08
C VAL A 463 -6.86 18.62 -14.50
N GLU A 464 -6.87 19.84 -15.04
CA GLU A 464 -5.72 20.61 -15.49
C GLU A 464 -4.82 21.09 -14.33
N GLU A 465 -5.30 21.06 -13.08
CA GLU A 465 -4.51 21.34 -11.88
C GLU A 465 -3.73 20.10 -11.39
N LEU A 466 -4.10 18.89 -11.84
CA LEU A 466 -3.42 17.63 -11.51
C LEU A 466 -2.12 17.44 -12.32
N SER A 467 -1.13 18.31 -12.10
CA SER A 467 0.17 18.22 -12.78
C SER A 467 1.14 17.28 -12.04
N PHE A 468 1.33 16.08 -12.58
CA PHE A 468 2.30 15.10 -12.07
C PHE A 468 3.33 14.75 -13.16
N PRO A 469 4.64 14.75 -12.88
CA PRO A 469 5.64 14.38 -13.87
C PRO A 469 5.62 12.87 -14.19
N GLN A 470 5.80 12.54 -15.46
CA GLN A 470 5.91 11.17 -15.98
C GLN A 470 7.13 11.09 -16.91
N GLN A 471 7.98 10.07 -16.76
CA GLN A 471 9.19 9.88 -17.59
C GLN A 471 8.86 9.02 -18.83
N THR A 472 7.77 9.36 -19.55
CA THR A 472 7.07 8.48 -20.50
C THR A 472 7.98 7.85 -21.55
N GLU A 473 8.90 8.61 -22.17
CA GLU A 473 9.86 8.06 -23.14
C GLU A 473 10.81 7.00 -22.57
N ALA A 474 11.26 7.18 -21.33
CA ALA A 474 12.15 6.20 -20.69
C ALA A 474 11.38 4.92 -20.37
N PHE A 475 10.14 5.04 -19.91
CA PHE A 475 9.27 3.90 -19.65
C PHE A 475 8.80 3.16 -20.92
N GLU A 476 8.60 3.86 -22.04
CA GLU A 476 8.35 3.21 -23.33
C GLU A 476 9.54 2.35 -23.79
N ARG A 477 10.78 2.78 -23.50
CA ARG A 477 11.99 1.98 -23.76
C ARG A 477 12.12 0.80 -22.80
N VAL A 478 11.78 0.97 -21.52
CA VAL A 478 11.67 -0.12 -20.53
C VAL A 478 10.65 -1.17 -21.00
N ARG A 479 9.48 -0.72 -21.48
CA ARG A 479 8.43 -1.58 -22.01
C ARG A 479 8.93 -2.39 -23.20
N ALA A 480 9.56 -1.75 -24.19
CA ALA A 480 10.13 -2.44 -25.35
C ALA A 480 11.21 -3.48 -24.97
N VAL A 481 12.09 -3.16 -24.01
CA VAL A 481 13.09 -4.11 -23.49
C VAL A 481 12.42 -5.27 -22.77
N SER A 482 11.43 -5.01 -21.90
CA SER A 482 10.69 -6.06 -21.20
C SER A 482 9.91 -6.98 -22.14
N GLU A 483 9.24 -6.43 -23.15
CA GLU A 483 8.49 -7.20 -24.15
C GLU A 483 9.43 -8.11 -24.96
N ALA A 484 10.65 -7.64 -25.29
CA ALA A 484 11.67 -8.44 -25.96
C ALA A 484 12.30 -9.51 -25.04
N SER A 485 12.65 -9.16 -23.80
CA SER A 485 13.27 -10.06 -22.83
C SER A 485 12.31 -11.16 -22.36
N GLU A 486 11.03 -10.85 -22.15
CA GLU A 486 10.00 -11.85 -21.83
C GLU A 486 9.76 -12.77 -23.03
N ALA A 487 9.62 -12.23 -24.25
CA ALA A 487 9.41 -13.04 -25.44
C ALA A 487 10.58 -14.01 -25.69
N PHE A 488 11.82 -13.56 -25.45
CA PHE A 488 13.00 -14.43 -25.48
C PHE A 488 12.94 -15.50 -24.39
N TYR A 489 12.68 -15.11 -23.13
CA TYR A 489 12.60 -16.04 -22.00
C TYR A 489 11.53 -17.13 -22.23
N ARG A 490 10.29 -16.74 -22.52
CA ARG A 490 9.15 -17.62 -22.76
C ARG A 490 9.39 -18.60 -23.90
N THR A 491 10.07 -18.17 -24.97
CA THR A 491 10.30 -18.99 -26.16
C THR A 491 11.48 -19.95 -26.00
N PHE A 492 12.60 -19.49 -25.42
CA PHE A 492 13.88 -20.20 -25.49
C PHE A 492 14.40 -20.72 -24.14
N VAL A 493 13.91 -20.22 -23.01
CA VAL A 493 14.45 -20.54 -21.67
C VAL A 493 13.41 -21.24 -20.79
N SER A 494 12.18 -20.70 -20.70
CA SER A 494 11.06 -21.27 -19.95
C SER A 494 10.86 -22.78 -20.19
N PRO A 495 10.90 -23.32 -21.42
CA PRO A 495 10.73 -24.76 -21.65
C PRO A 495 11.77 -25.63 -20.91
N TRP A 496 13.01 -25.16 -20.76
CA TRP A 496 14.09 -25.88 -20.07
C TRP A 496 14.01 -25.72 -18.54
N VAL A 497 13.55 -24.57 -18.04
CA VAL A 497 13.29 -24.37 -16.61
C VAL A 497 12.11 -25.25 -16.16
N LYS A 498 11.03 -25.29 -16.94
CA LYS A 498 9.86 -26.14 -16.67
C LYS A 498 10.16 -27.63 -16.83
N ALA A 499 11.15 -28.00 -17.65
CA ALA A 499 11.61 -29.39 -17.78
C ALA A 499 12.55 -29.84 -16.65
N THR A 500 13.13 -28.92 -15.87
CA THR A 500 13.99 -29.24 -14.73
C THR A 500 13.36 -28.94 -13.37
N THR A 501 12.26 -28.18 -13.34
CA THR A 501 11.45 -27.93 -12.14
C THR A 501 10.56 -29.13 -11.80
N SER A 502 10.27 -29.28 -10.51
CA SER A 502 9.32 -30.25 -9.96
C SER A 502 8.63 -29.67 -8.72
N PRO A 503 7.52 -30.26 -8.24
CA PRO A 503 6.89 -29.87 -6.98
C PRO A 503 7.86 -29.85 -5.79
N TRP A 504 8.82 -30.78 -5.76
CA TRP A 504 9.84 -30.86 -4.71
C TRP A 504 10.83 -29.69 -4.74
N THR A 505 11.27 -29.26 -5.92
CA THR A 505 12.18 -28.10 -6.04
C THR A 505 11.44 -26.79 -5.78
N ALA A 506 10.19 -26.67 -6.21
CA ALA A 506 9.34 -25.51 -5.94
C ALA A 506 9.07 -25.34 -4.43
N GLU A 507 8.71 -26.43 -3.73
CA GLU A 507 8.50 -26.39 -2.28
C GLU A 507 9.83 -26.13 -1.54
N ALA A 508 10.95 -26.71 -1.98
CA ALA A 508 12.27 -26.40 -1.40
C ALA A 508 12.63 -24.91 -1.54
N LEU A 509 12.35 -24.28 -2.70
CA LEU A 509 12.56 -22.84 -2.91
C LEU A 509 11.67 -21.97 -2.01
N LYS A 510 10.40 -22.34 -1.81
CA LYS A 510 9.48 -21.68 -0.86
C LYS A 510 10.05 -21.68 0.58
N TRP A 511 10.56 -22.82 1.07
CA TRP A 511 11.14 -22.91 2.42
C TRP A 511 12.47 -22.16 2.55
N LEU A 512 13.34 -22.27 1.54
CA LEU A 512 14.63 -21.57 1.47
C LEU A 512 14.48 -20.06 1.18
N HIS A 513 13.28 -19.58 0.85
CA HIS A 513 13.03 -18.16 0.59
C HIS A 513 13.49 -17.29 1.79
N PRO A 514 14.26 -16.21 1.58
CA PRO A 514 14.86 -15.44 2.67
C PRO A 514 13.85 -14.97 3.72
N MET A 515 12.65 -14.55 3.30
CA MET A 515 11.58 -14.13 4.20
C MET A 515 11.13 -15.25 5.16
N ARG A 516 11.01 -16.50 4.69
CA ARG A 516 10.61 -17.64 5.53
C ARG A 516 11.77 -18.13 6.39
N THR A 517 12.93 -18.38 5.79
CA THR A 517 14.12 -18.89 6.52
C THR A 517 14.55 -17.93 7.65
N SER A 518 14.60 -16.61 7.41
CA SER A 518 14.95 -15.62 8.45
C SER A 518 13.98 -15.57 9.64
N ARG A 519 12.78 -16.14 9.50
CA ARG A 519 11.75 -16.16 10.55
C ARG A 519 11.69 -17.53 11.23
N TYR A 520 11.68 -18.62 10.48
CA TYR A 520 11.60 -19.97 11.04
C TYR A 520 12.80 -20.41 11.87
N LEU A 521 13.99 -19.84 11.65
CA LEU A 521 15.18 -20.09 12.50
C LEU A 521 15.02 -19.63 13.96
N PHE A 522 13.96 -18.89 14.29
CA PHE A 522 13.56 -18.57 15.67
C PHE A 522 12.55 -19.57 16.27
N SER A 523 11.96 -20.47 15.48
CA SER A 523 11.08 -21.52 16.01
C SER A 523 11.88 -22.66 16.63
N GLU A 524 11.38 -23.20 17.74
CA GLU A 524 11.88 -24.43 18.36
C GLU A 524 11.91 -25.64 17.41
N SER A 525 11.09 -25.61 16.35
CA SER A 525 11.04 -26.66 15.32
C SER A 525 12.34 -26.76 14.51
N PHE A 526 13.07 -25.65 14.39
CA PHE A 526 14.32 -25.54 13.63
C PHE A 526 15.54 -25.21 14.53
N ASN A 527 15.30 -24.57 15.68
CA ASN A 527 16.31 -24.14 16.63
C ASN A 527 15.90 -24.57 18.06
N PRO A 528 16.26 -25.80 18.50
CA PRO A 528 15.81 -26.34 19.79
C PRO A 528 16.23 -25.54 21.02
N TRP A 529 17.30 -24.72 20.94
CA TRP A 529 17.72 -23.84 22.04
C TRP A 529 16.68 -22.77 22.39
N MET A 530 15.76 -22.44 21.48
CA MET A 530 14.68 -21.48 21.75
C MET A 530 13.71 -21.97 22.85
N ARG A 531 13.71 -23.26 23.20
CA ARG A 531 13.02 -23.78 24.41
C ARG A 531 13.63 -23.27 25.71
N ALA A 532 14.95 -23.12 25.76
CA ALA A 532 15.61 -22.53 26.91
C ALA A 532 15.29 -21.03 26.99
N VAL A 533 15.19 -20.34 25.84
CA VAL A 533 14.73 -18.94 25.78
C VAL A 533 13.32 -18.81 26.38
N ALA A 534 12.38 -19.67 26.00
CA ALA A 534 11.01 -19.68 26.53
C ALA A 534 10.96 -19.79 28.07
N LEU A 535 11.62 -20.80 28.63
CA LEU A 535 11.65 -21.05 30.08
C LEU A 535 12.32 -19.92 30.87
N ILE A 536 13.35 -19.29 30.29
CA ILE A 536 14.00 -18.12 30.89
C ILE A 536 13.10 -16.88 30.74
N ALA A 537 12.38 -16.73 29.62
CA ALA A 537 11.48 -15.60 29.35
C ALA A 537 10.29 -15.56 30.32
N GLU A 538 9.69 -16.70 30.65
CA GLU A 538 8.67 -16.82 31.70
C GLU A 538 9.21 -16.29 33.04
N THR A 539 10.37 -16.80 33.46
CA THR A 539 11.04 -16.38 34.72
C THR A 539 11.47 -14.91 34.71
N VAL A 540 11.83 -14.37 33.54
CA VAL A 540 12.24 -12.97 33.34
C VAL A 540 11.03 -12.04 33.35
N ALA A 541 9.89 -12.43 32.78
CA ALA A 541 8.65 -11.65 32.82
C ALA A 541 8.12 -11.53 34.26
N GLU A 542 8.09 -12.64 35.03
CA GLU A 542 7.71 -12.62 36.45
C GLU A 542 8.59 -11.72 37.32
N LYS A 543 9.88 -11.58 36.95
CA LYS A 543 10.90 -10.85 37.72
C LYS A 543 11.37 -9.60 36.99
N ARG A 544 10.54 -9.08 36.07
CA ARG A 544 10.83 -7.92 35.26
C ARG A 544 10.95 -6.69 36.16
N THR A 545 12.08 -6.01 36.09
CA THR A 545 12.33 -4.75 36.81
C THR A 545 12.68 -3.68 35.78
N PRO A 546 11.68 -2.99 35.19
CA PRO A 546 11.94 -1.94 34.22
C PRO A 546 12.70 -0.78 34.87
N LEU A 547 13.65 -0.23 34.13
CA LEU A 547 14.23 1.07 34.48
C LEU A 547 13.21 2.20 34.29
N PRO A 548 13.33 3.32 35.02
CA PRO A 548 12.60 4.55 34.73
C PRO A 548 12.83 5.01 33.29
N ASP A 549 11.79 5.52 32.62
CA ASP A 549 11.87 5.91 31.21
C ASP A 549 12.85 7.07 30.97
N ASP A 550 13.17 7.86 32.01
CA ASP A 550 14.13 8.96 32.06
C ASP A 550 15.56 8.54 32.51
N HIS A 551 15.84 7.24 32.65
CA HIS A 551 17.17 6.76 33.03
C HIS A 551 18.23 7.14 31.98
N PRO A 552 19.38 7.76 32.34
CA PRO A 552 20.31 8.33 31.36
C PRO A 552 20.88 7.34 30.33
N LEU A 553 21.06 6.08 30.71
CA LEU A 553 21.50 5.04 29.76
C LEU A 553 20.40 4.61 28.78
N LEU A 554 19.11 4.73 29.13
CA LEU A 554 18.01 4.54 28.18
C LEU A 554 17.85 5.75 27.24
N GLU A 555 18.11 6.97 27.72
CA GLU A 555 18.21 8.15 26.83
C GLU A 555 19.33 7.97 25.81
N GLN A 556 20.50 7.52 26.25
CA GLN A 556 21.63 7.21 25.36
C GLN A 556 21.32 6.06 24.39
N GLU A 557 20.61 5.01 24.84
CA GLU A 557 20.15 3.91 23.97
C GLU A 557 19.22 4.44 22.86
N ARG A 558 18.22 5.27 23.22
CA ARG A 558 17.31 5.90 22.25
C ARG A 558 18.03 6.79 21.26
N GLU A 559 19.01 7.58 21.72
CA GLU A 559 19.81 8.43 20.81
C GLU A 559 20.63 7.58 19.82
N ILE A 560 21.24 6.48 20.29
CA ILE A 560 21.98 5.55 19.43
C ILE A 560 21.04 4.88 18.41
N ILE A 561 19.87 4.40 18.83
CA ILE A 561 18.87 3.81 17.93
C ILE A 561 18.45 4.83 16.85
N GLY A 562 18.15 6.07 17.23
CA GLY A 562 17.79 7.15 16.31
C GLY A 562 18.89 7.47 15.30
N ARG A 563 20.15 7.63 15.76
CA ARG A 563 21.32 7.87 14.90
C ARG A 563 21.54 6.73 13.89
N ILE A 564 21.25 5.48 14.26
CA ILE A 564 21.30 4.31 13.35
C ILE A 564 20.14 4.35 12.35
N SER A 565 18.91 4.67 12.78
CA SER A 565 17.76 4.85 11.87
C SER A 565 18.04 5.91 10.81
N GLU A 566 18.55 7.08 11.21
CA GLU A 566 18.97 8.12 10.27
C GLU A 566 20.09 7.66 9.32
N ALA A 567 21.06 6.87 9.82
CA ALA A 567 22.16 6.37 9.00
C ALA A 567 21.64 5.39 7.93
N ALA A 568 20.73 4.48 8.31
CA ALA A 568 20.04 3.60 7.39
C ALA A 568 19.17 4.39 6.38
N GLU A 569 18.46 5.42 6.82
CA GLU A 569 17.68 6.28 5.93
C GLU A 569 18.55 7.07 4.93
N ARG A 570 19.73 7.55 5.36
CA ARG A 570 20.72 8.19 4.48
C ARG A 570 21.27 7.20 3.44
N VAL A 571 21.59 5.97 3.84
CA VAL A 571 22.02 4.90 2.92
C VAL A 571 20.91 4.55 1.93
N ARG A 572 19.65 4.46 2.38
CA ARG A 572 18.50 4.26 1.48
C ARG A 572 18.37 5.41 0.48
N LYS A 573 18.36 6.66 0.94
CA LYS A 573 18.25 7.84 0.06
C LYS A 573 19.35 7.86 -1.02
N LEU A 574 20.57 7.46 -0.67
CA LEU A 574 21.67 7.33 -1.64
C LEU A 574 21.44 6.19 -2.64
N ARG A 575 20.95 5.02 -2.19
CA ARG A 575 20.55 3.90 -3.08
C ARG A 575 19.45 4.33 -4.05
N ASP A 576 18.40 4.98 -3.56
CA ASP A 576 17.24 5.39 -4.35
C ASP A 576 17.65 6.40 -5.45
N VAL A 577 18.53 7.36 -5.11
CA VAL A 577 19.16 8.25 -6.10
C VAL A 577 20.03 7.47 -7.10
N GLY A 578 20.78 6.47 -6.65
CA GLY A 578 21.56 5.59 -7.52
C GLY A 578 20.70 4.80 -8.52
N TYR A 579 19.51 4.35 -8.11
CA TYR A 579 18.55 3.70 -9.01
C TYR A 579 18.00 4.68 -10.07
N GLU A 580 17.62 5.89 -9.68
CA GLU A 580 17.18 6.93 -10.63
C GLU A 580 18.31 7.32 -11.61
N GLN A 581 19.57 7.39 -11.15
CA GLN A 581 20.73 7.64 -12.01
C GLN A 581 20.98 6.50 -13.00
N ALA A 582 20.96 5.23 -12.54
CA ALA A 582 21.12 4.07 -13.40
C ALA A 582 19.97 3.96 -14.43
N PHE A 583 18.74 4.26 -14.02
CA PHE A 583 17.57 4.27 -14.90
C PHE A 583 17.70 5.34 -15.99
N ASN A 584 18.11 6.56 -15.63
CA ASN A 584 18.34 7.63 -16.60
C ASN A 584 19.55 7.38 -17.52
N LEU A 585 20.55 6.62 -17.08
CA LEU A 585 21.69 6.20 -17.92
C LEU A 585 21.27 5.15 -18.96
N LEU A 586 20.44 4.16 -18.56
CA LEU A 586 20.01 3.05 -19.42
C LEU A 586 18.87 3.43 -20.37
N TYR A 587 17.89 4.20 -19.88
CA TYR A 587 16.64 4.48 -20.59
C TYR A 587 16.42 5.96 -20.91
N GLY A 588 17.13 6.87 -20.26
CA GLY A 588 17.04 8.32 -20.52
C GLY A 588 17.58 8.74 -21.88
N HIS A 589 17.38 10.00 -22.25
CA HIS A 589 17.67 10.52 -23.60
C HIS A 589 19.16 10.38 -24.02
N GLY A 590 20.10 10.32 -23.08
CA GLY A 590 21.54 10.22 -23.37
C GLY A 590 22.03 8.86 -23.87
N ALA A 591 21.25 7.78 -23.68
CA ALA A 591 21.70 6.40 -23.92
C ALA A 591 22.17 6.14 -25.37
N LEU A 592 21.62 6.87 -26.36
CA LEU A 592 21.98 6.76 -27.77
C LEU A 592 23.05 7.79 -28.23
N VAL A 593 23.41 8.76 -27.40
CA VAL A 593 24.35 9.83 -27.78
C VAL A 593 25.82 9.40 -27.61
N ASN A 594 26.10 8.51 -26.66
CA ASN A 594 27.46 7.99 -26.43
C ASN A 594 28.00 7.06 -27.54
N ALA A 595 27.16 6.66 -28.50
CA ALA A 595 27.63 5.97 -29.71
C ALA A 595 28.32 6.91 -30.71
N ALA A 596 28.01 8.22 -30.68
CA ALA A 596 28.53 9.20 -31.64
C ALA A 596 29.87 9.84 -31.23
N TRP A 597 30.33 9.64 -29.99
CA TRP A 597 31.60 10.19 -29.48
C TRP A 597 32.84 9.33 -29.80
N LEU A 598 32.67 8.22 -30.53
CA LEU A 598 33.76 7.33 -30.96
C LEU A 598 34.14 7.47 -32.45
N ASP A 599 33.46 8.33 -33.22
CA ASP A 599 33.67 8.49 -34.67
C ASP A 599 33.99 9.95 -35.09
N SER A 600 34.44 10.78 -34.14
CA SER A 600 34.80 12.19 -34.36
C SER A 600 36.18 12.59 -33.80
N GLY A 601 37.03 11.60 -33.48
CA GLY A 601 38.42 11.80 -33.04
C GLY A 601 39.44 11.66 -34.18
N GLY A 602 39.38 12.54 -35.19
CA GLY A 602 40.04 12.31 -36.48
C GLY A 602 40.74 13.50 -37.16
N GLU A 603 40.89 14.65 -36.52
CA GLU A 603 41.63 15.77 -37.12
C GLU A 603 43.14 15.48 -37.19
N ARG A 604 43.67 15.36 -38.41
CA ARG A 604 45.12 15.42 -38.66
C ARG A 604 45.58 16.87 -38.68
N SER A 605 46.70 17.11 -38.02
CA SER A 605 47.55 18.28 -38.27
C SER A 605 48.05 18.31 -39.72
N ASP A 606 48.13 19.50 -40.30
CA ASP A 606 49.32 19.95 -41.00
C ASP A 606 49.43 21.48 -40.92
N ALA A 607 50.64 22.02 -41.11
CA ALA A 607 50.93 23.45 -40.98
C ALA A 607 51.27 24.09 -42.33
N GLY A 608 50.86 25.36 -42.51
CA GLY A 608 51.09 26.16 -43.71
C GLY A 608 50.49 27.55 -43.60
#